data_AF-A0A1U7CML9-F1
#
_entry.id   AF-A0A1U7CML9-F1
#
_cell.length_a   1.000
_cell.length_b   1.000
_cell.length_c   1.000
_cell.angle_alpha   90.00
_cell.angle_beta   90.00
_cell.angle_gamma   90.00
#
_symmetry.space_group_name_H-M   'P 1'
#
loop_
_entity.id
_entity.type
_entity.pdbx_description
1 polymer ?
#
loop_
_entity_poly.entity_id
_entity_poly.type
_entity_poly.pdbx_seq_one_letter_code
_entity_poly.pdbx_strand_id
1 'polypeptide(L)'
;MASYKLEGPKPARMYEVILPKKLGYFGKVQEVLESLFDEQAIRAIPFVRASIADRRKDPNFDEDAWIKTLCQASRGYSIYEMDGRYLSRNGPIDERVLVIRFIFHNPGDPSDSRTDFLSASVAVVNHLVAHRFAHELGVEEEIWFLEYNLPQLSIWRRDPPDNATENASNRGGKS
;
A
#
# COMPACT_ATOMS: atom_id res chain seq x y z
N MET A 1 -14.72 -29.20 -5.20
CA MET A 1 -13.64 -28.30 -5.66
C MET A 1 -13.83 -26.96 -4.98
N ALA A 2 -12.75 -26.25 -4.64
CA ALA A 2 -12.88 -24.89 -4.11
C ALA A 2 -13.45 -23.97 -5.20
N SER A 3 -14.50 -23.21 -4.88
CA SER A 3 -15.01 -22.15 -5.73
C SER A 3 -14.13 -20.91 -5.58
N TYR A 4 -13.94 -20.18 -6.68
CA TYR A 4 -13.15 -18.96 -6.73
C TYR A 4 -13.90 -17.91 -7.52
N LYS A 5 -13.69 -16.64 -7.16
CA LYS A 5 -14.25 -15.49 -7.84
C LYS A 5 -13.22 -14.39 -8.04
N LEU A 6 -13.42 -13.61 -9.10
CA LEU A 6 -12.69 -12.37 -9.34
C LEU A 6 -13.42 -11.24 -8.64
N GLU A 7 -12.74 -10.56 -7.72
CA GLU A 7 -13.24 -9.35 -7.07
C GLU A 7 -12.59 -8.12 -7.73
N GLY A 8 -13.41 -7.22 -8.28
CA GLY A 8 -12.94 -6.03 -9.00
C GLY A 8 -13.68 -5.85 -10.34
N PRO A 9 -13.17 -4.97 -11.23
CA PRO A 9 -11.98 -4.14 -11.06
C PRO A 9 -12.17 -3.08 -9.98
N LYS A 10 -11.17 -2.90 -9.13
CA LYS A 10 -11.13 -1.86 -8.10
C LYS A 10 -10.20 -0.72 -8.50
N PRO A 11 -10.55 0.54 -8.19
CA PRO A 11 -9.60 1.65 -8.25
C PRO A 11 -8.37 1.36 -7.41
N ALA A 12 -7.19 1.61 -7.98
CA ALA A 12 -5.92 1.47 -7.30
C ALA A 12 -4.99 2.65 -7.62
N ARG A 13 -3.92 2.77 -6.84
CA ARG A 13 -2.73 3.56 -7.19
C ARG A 13 -1.53 2.64 -7.13
N MET A 14 -0.63 2.80 -8.09
CA MET A 14 0.59 2.00 -8.16
C MET A 14 1.77 2.93 -8.34
N TYR A 15 2.79 2.71 -7.53
CA TYR A 15 4.03 3.47 -7.55
C TYR A 15 5.21 2.54 -7.63
N GLU A 16 6.28 2.99 -8.27
CA GLU A 16 7.58 2.34 -8.22
C GLU A 16 8.63 3.31 -7.71
N VAL A 17 9.40 2.85 -6.74
CA VAL A 17 10.62 3.52 -6.29
C VAL A 17 11.79 2.67 -6.72
N ILE A 18 12.67 3.27 -7.53
CA ILE A 18 13.81 2.60 -8.13
C ILE A 18 15.08 3.24 -7.59
N LEU A 19 16.03 2.42 -7.12
CA LEU A 19 17.31 2.88 -6.57
C LEU A 19 18.45 1.91 -6.90
N PRO A 20 19.72 2.37 -6.96
CA PRO A 20 20.86 1.51 -7.25
C PRO A 20 21.07 0.43 -6.19
N LYS A 21 21.41 -0.78 -6.61
CA LYS A 21 21.67 -1.88 -5.69
C LYS A 21 23.11 -1.82 -5.16
N LYS A 22 23.31 -1.17 -4.02
CA LYS A 22 24.61 -1.11 -3.34
C LYS A 22 24.67 -2.02 -2.11
N LEU A 23 25.84 -2.65 -1.89
CA LEU A 23 26.11 -3.48 -0.71
C LEU A 23 26.01 -2.61 0.56
N GLY A 24 25.02 -2.90 1.41
CA GLY A 24 24.75 -2.15 2.66
C GLY A 24 23.36 -1.51 2.72
N TYR A 25 22.67 -1.37 1.58
CA TYR A 25 21.33 -0.76 1.57
C TYR A 25 20.24 -1.65 2.15
N PHE A 26 20.40 -2.98 2.11
CA PHE A 26 19.30 -3.91 2.38
C PHE A 26 18.67 -3.75 3.79
N GLY A 27 19.49 -3.60 4.83
CA GLY A 27 18.98 -3.39 6.19
C GLY A 27 18.20 -2.08 6.33
N LYS A 28 18.70 -1.02 5.68
CA LYS A 28 18.04 0.28 5.66
C LYS A 28 16.79 0.29 4.79
N VAL A 29 16.79 -0.43 3.68
CA VAL A 29 15.61 -0.64 2.83
C VAL A 29 14.49 -1.28 3.64
N GLN A 30 14.79 -2.33 4.39
CA GLN A 30 13.80 -2.97 5.25
C GLN A 30 13.26 -2.01 6.31
N GLU A 31 14.13 -1.28 7.02
CA GLU A 31 13.72 -0.30 8.04
C GLU A 31 12.78 0.79 7.50
N VAL A 32 13.06 1.29 6.30
CA VAL A 32 12.21 2.28 5.62
C VAL A 32 10.86 1.68 5.26
N LEU A 33 10.84 0.47 4.70
CA LEU A 33 9.59 -0.20 4.33
C LEU A 33 8.74 -0.59 5.54
N GLU A 34 9.35 -0.94 6.67
CA GLU A 34 8.63 -1.21 7.93
C GLU A 34 7.86 0.03 8.42
N SER A 35 8.33 1.25 8.11
CA SER A 35 7.62 2.48 8.50
C SER A 35 6.27 2.65 7.80
N LEU A 36 6.01 1.94 6.69
CA LEU A 36 4.69 1.88 6.05
C LEU A 36 3.63 1.16 6.91
N PHE A 37 4.07 0.39 7.90
CA PHE A 37 3.21 -0.35 8.81
C PHE A 37 3.11 0.32 10.19
N ASP A 38 3.91 1.36 10.44
CA ASP A 38 3.91 2.10 11.69
C ASP A 38 2.86 3.23 11.66
N GLU A 39 1.80 3.06 12.45
CA GLU A 39 0.74 4.05 12.56
C GLU A 39 1.22 5.43 13.03
N GLN A 40 2.27 5.50 13.85
CA GLN A 40 2.83 6.77 14.32
C GLN A 40 3.63 7.46 13.21
N ALA A 41 4.39 6.70 12.42
CA ALA A 41 5.07 7.22 11.25
C ALA A 41 4.08 7.80 10.23
N ILE A 42 2.96 7.10 9.99
CA ILE A 42 1.88 7.59 9.12
C ILE A 42 1.24 8.86 9.69
N ARG A 43 0.95 8.91 11.00
CA ARG A 43 0.41 10.12 11.66
C ARG A 43 1.36 11.31 11.56
N ALA A 44 2.67 11.09 11.48
CA ALA A 44 3.66 12.16 11.38
C ALA A 44 3.70 12.84 10.00
N ILE A 45 3.15 12.21 8.95
CA ILE A 45 3.16 12.75 7.58
C ILE A 45 2.36 14.07 7.53
N PRO A 46 2.94 15.18 7.04
CA PRO A 46 2.25 16.48 7.01
C PRO A 46 0.88 16.45 6.32
N PHE A 47 0.78 15.76 5.18
CA PHE A 47 -0.48 15.59 4.46
C PHE A 47 -1.53 14.82 5.27
N VAL A 48 -1.11 13.76 5.98
CA VAL A 48 -2.00 12.98 6.85
C VAL A 48 -2.47 13.82 8.03
N ARG A 49 -1.57 14.59 8.67
CA ARG A 49 -1.93 15.52 9.74
C ARG A 49 -2.97 16.54 9.30
N ALA A 50 -2.78 17.14 8.12
CA ALA A 50 -3.74 18.08 7.55
C ALA A 50 -5.09 17.40 7.24
N SER A 51 -5.04 16.20 6.67
CA SER A 51 -6.22 15.36 6.36
C SER A 51 -7.03 14.97 7.60
N ILE A 52 -6.35 14.68 8.72
CA ILE A 52 -6.97 14.40 10.01
C ILE A 52 -7.58 15.68 10.59
N ALA A 53 -6.83 16.78 10.60
CA ALA A 53 -7.30 18.05 11.14
C ALA A 53 -8.57 18.55 10.46
N ASP A 54 -8.69 18.36 9.15
CA ASP A 54 -9.91 18.71 8.41
C ASP A 54 -11.09 17.80 8.77
N ARG A 55 -10.85 16.49 8.88
CA ARG A 55 -11.90 15.49 9.21
C ARG A 55 -12.36 15.53 10.66
N ARG A 56 -11.55 16.03 11.60
CA ARG A 56 -11.96 16.24 13.01
C ARG A 56 -13.15 17.20 13.16
N LYS A 57 -13.55 17.91 12.11
CA LYS A 57 -14.80 18.69 12.05
C LYS A 57 -16.05 17.80 12.02
N ASP A 58 -15.94 16.55 11.59
CA ASP A 58 -17.02 15.56 11.61
C ASP A 58 -17.08 14.86 12.98
N PRO A 59 -18.20 14.95 13.73
CA PRO A 59 -18.35 14.31 15.03
C PRO A 59 -18.31 12.77 14.98
N ASN A 60 -18.47 12.16 13.80
CA ASN A 60 -18.40 10.72 13.61
C ASN A 60 -17.03 10.23 13.12
N PHE A 61 -16.03 11.12 13.02
CA PHE A 61 -14.71 10.75 12.53
C PHE A 61 -13.93 9.95 13.59
N ASP A 62 -13.68 8.68 13.28
CA ASP A 62 -12.78 7.82 14.04
C ASP A 62 -11.37 7.85 13.42
N GLU A 63 -10.48 8.66 14.01
CA GLU A 63 -9.10 8.82 13.57
C GLU A 63 -8.29 7.51 13.64
N ASP A 64 -8.52 6.70 14.68
CA ASP A 64 -7.75 5.46 14.88
C ASP A 64 -8.17 4.39 13.86
N ALA A 65 -9.46 4.25 13.60
CA ALA A 65 -9.95 3.39 12.53
C ALA A 65 -9.45 3.87 11.16
N TRP A 66 -9.42 5.18 10.93
CA TRP A 66 -8.93 5.77 9.69
C TRP A 66 -7.44 5.47 9.46
N ILE A 67 -6.59 5.69 10.47
CA ILE A 67 -5.14 5.39 10.38
C ILE A 67 -4.90 3.89 10.19
N LYS A 68 -5.59 3.02 10.93
CA LYS A 68 -5.48 1.56 10.75
C LYS A 68 -5.83 1.14 9.34
N THR A 69 -6.86 1.75 8.76
CA THR A 69 -7.29 1.47 7.40
C THR A 69 -6.26 1.97 6.37
N LEU A 70 -5.64 3.13 6.60
CA LEU A 70 -4.55 3.62 5.77
C LEU A 70 -3.31 2.70 5.84
N CYS A 71 -2.90 2.26 7.04
CA CYS A 71 -1.87 1.24 7.20
C CYS A 71 -2.19 -0.02 6.39
N GLN A 72 -3.44 -0.51 6.48
CA GLN A 72 -3.90 -1.69 5.73
C GLN A 72 -3.84 -1.51 4.21
N ALA A 73 -4.25 -0.34 3.72
CA ALA A 73 -4.19 0.01 2.30
C ALA A 73 -2.74 0.10 1.76
N SER A 74 -1.77 0.32 2.66
CA SER A 74 -0.35 0.53 2.34
C SER A 74 0.51 -0.74 2.38
N ARG A 75 -0.08 -1.91 2.71
CA ARG A 75 0.68 -3.14 3.02
C ARG A 75 1.27 -3.86 1.82
N GLY A 76 0.79 -3.56 0.62
CA GLY A 76 1.18 -4.27 -0.59
C GLY A 76 2.42 -3.65 -1.23
N TYR A 77 3.57 -4.30 -1.06
CA TYR A 77 4.73 -4.02 -1.91
C TYR A 77 5.40 -5.30 -2.42
N SER A 78 6.10 -5.16 -3.54
CA SER A 78 6.96 -6.19 -4.10
C SER A 78 8.33 -5.60 -4.40
N ILE A 79 9.39 -6.32 -4.06
CA ILE A 79 10.76 -5.94 -4.38
C ILE A 79 11.28 -6.90 -5.44
N TYR A 80 11.85 -6.37 -6.51
CA TYR A 80 12.54 -7.15 -7.53
C TYR A 80 13.76 -6.41 -8.03
N GLU A 81 14.69 -7.17 -8.61
CA GLU A 81 15.94 -6.64 -9.14
C GLU A 81 15.88 -6.60 -10.66
N MET A 82 16.47 -5.57 -11.24
CA MET A 82 16.54 -5.38 -12.68
C MET A 82 17.91 -4.83 -13.05
N ASP A 83 18.49 -5.32 -14.14
CA ASP A 83 19.62 -4.65 -14.78
C ASP A 83 19.06 -3.61 -15.74
N GLY A 84 19.53 -2.37 -15.66
CA GLY A 84 18.99 -1.28 -16.47
C GLY A 84 20.01 -0.20 -16.75
N ARG A 85 19.68 0.64 -17.73
CA ARG A 85 20.40 1.87 -18.04
C ARG A 85 19.56 3.04 -17.55
N TYR A 86 20.03 3.77 -16.54
CA TYR A 86 19.31 4.92 -16.01
C TYR A 86 20.02 6.23 -16.32
N LEU A 87 19.22 7.29 -16.46
CA LEU A 87 19.67 8.66 -16.63
C LEU A 87 20.08 9.23 -15.26
N SER A 88 21.36 9.58 -15.12
CA SER A 88 21.87 10.39 -14.01
C SER A 88 22.29 11.77 -14.53
N ARG A 89 22.60 12.71 -13.60
CA ARG A 89 23.16 14.02 -13.97
C ARG A 89 24.46 13.93 -14.77
N ASN A 90 25.25 12.88 -14.55
CA ASN A 90 26.55 12.67 -15.19
C ASN A 90 26.45 11.87 -16.51
N GLY A 91 25.23 11.55 -16.95
CA GLY A 91 24.97 10.74 -18.13
C GLY A 91 24.32 9.40 -17.80
N PRO A 92 24.09 8.55 -18.81
CA PRO A 92 23.51 7.24 -18.61
C PRO A 92 24.45 6.32 -17.83
N ILE A 93 23.92 5.58 -16.87
CA ILE A 93 24.64 4.61 -16.05
C ILE A 93 23.99 3.24 -16.24
N ASP A 94 24.80 2.23 -16.57
CA ASP A 94 24.39 0.84 -16.56
C ASP A 94 24.62 0.28 -15.15
N GLU A 95 23.55 -0.05 -14.43
CA GLU A 95 23.65 -0.65 -13.09
C GLU A 95 22.48 -1.58 -12.80
N ARG A 96 22.69 -2.45 -11.80
CA ARG A 96 21.63 -3.23 -11.19
C ARG A 96 20.86 -2.36 -10.20
N VAL A 97 19.55 -2.34 -10.34
CA VAL A 97 18.64 -1.56 -9.50
C VAL A 97 17.72 -2.45 -8.68
N LEU A 98 17.29 -1.93 -7.54
CA LEU A 98 16.16 -2.43 -6.78
C LEU A 98 14.92 -1.65 -7.23
N VAL A 99 13.88 -2.38 -7.64
CA VAL A 99 12.56 -1.82 -7.90
C VAL A 99 11.62 -2.24 -6.79
N ILE A 100 11.04 -1.25 -6.12
CA ILE A 100 10.05 -1.46 -5.07
C ILE A 100 8.72 -0.93 -5.59
N ARG A 101 7.80 -1.85 -5.90
CA ARG A 101 6.47 -1.53 -6.38
C ARG A 101 5.48 -1.54 -5.22
N PHE A 102 4.72 -0.47 -5.08
CA PHE A 102 3.64 -0.34 -4.11
C PHE A 102 2.29 -0.40 -4.83
N ILE A 103 1.34 -1.12 -4.26
CA ILE A 103 -0.04 -1.19 -4.75
C ILE A 103 -0.98 -0.79 -3.62
N PHE A 104 -1.64 0.34 -3.81
CA PHE A 104 -2.65 0.85 -2.89
C PHE A 104 -4.03 0.64 -3.49
N HIS A 105 -4.95 0.12 -2.70
CA HIS A 105 -6.37 0.08 -3.03
C HIS A 105 -7.18 0.43 -1.79
N ASN A 106 -8.40 0.92 -1.98
CA ASN A 106 -9.32 1.11 -0.86
C ASN A 106 -9.77 -0.28 -0.35
N PRO A 107 -9.61 -0.59 0.95
CA PRO A 107 -10.06 -1.88 1.50
C PRO A 107 -11.58 -1.94 1.70
N GLY A 108 -12.28 -0.80 1.69
CA GLY A 108 -13.74 -0.69 1.80
C GLY A 108 -14.50 -0.87 0.48
N ASP A 109 -15.84 -0.79 0.57
CA ASP A 109 -16.74 -0.85 -0.58
C ASP A 109 -16.53 0.42 -1.45
N PRO A 110 -16.39 0.33 -2.79
CA PRO A 110 -16.25 1.51 -3.66
C PRO A 110 -17.35 2.58 -3.52
N SER A 111 -18.50 2.25 -2.93
CA SER A 111 -19.57 3.22 -2.62
C SER A 111 -19.29 4.07 -1.37
N ASP A 112 -18.33 3.70 -0.52
CA ASP A 112 -17.97 4.47 0.67
C ASP A 112 -16.99 5.60 0.30
N SER A 113 -17.54 6.71 -0.19
CA SER A 113 -16.79 7.90 -0.59
C SER A 113 -16.16 8.65 0.59
N ARG A 114 -16.36 8.19 1.84
CA ARG A 114 -15.90 8.91 3.04
C ARG A 114 -14.40 8.91 3.20
N THR A 115 -13.69 7.99 2.54
CA THR A 115 -12.23 8.00 2.58
C THR A 115 -11.56 7.66 1.25
N ASP A 116 -11.07 8.70 0.57
CA ASP A 116 -10.15 8.55 -0.55
C ASP A 116 -8.72 8.25 -0.03
N PHE A 117 -8.43 7.01 0.36
CA PHE A 117 -7.06 6.61 0.73
C PHE A 117 -6.10 6.63 -0.46
N LEU A 118 -6.62 6.56 -1.69
CA LEU A 118 -5.82 6.72 -2.90
C LEU A 118 -5.20 8.13 -2.96
N SER A 119 -5.91 9.16 -2.52
CA SER A 119 -5.35 10.52 -2.41
C SER A 119 -4.19 10.62 -1.42
N ALA A 120 -4.21 9.83 -0.35
CA ALA A 120 -3.14 9.82 0.66
C ALA A 120 -1.93 8.97 0.23
N SER A 121 -2.13 8.01 -0.69
CA SER A 121 -1.10 7.03 -1.06
C SER A 121 0.19 7.66 -1.59
N VAL A 122 0.11 8.69 -2.43
CA VAL A 122 1.29 9.37 -2.98
C VAL A 122 2.11 10.01 -1.86
N ALA A 123 1.44 10.63 -0.89
CA ALA A 123 2.11 11.28 0.24
C ALA A 123 2.78 10.24 1.14
N VAL A 124 2.15 9.08 1.35
CA VAL A 124 2.74 7.96 2.09
C VAL A 124 4.02 7.47 1.41
N VAL A 125 3.99 7.12 0.13
CA VAL A 125 5.19 6.63 -0.56
C VAL A 125 6.25 7.73 -0.66
N ASN A 126 5.86 8.96 -1.00
CA ASN A 126 6.80 10.05 -1.15
C ASN A 126 7.53 10.37 0.16
N HIS A 127 6.79 10.51 1.28
CA HIS A 127 7.39 10.89 2.55
C HIS A 127 8.06 9.74 3.30
N LEU A 128 7.41 8.58 3.39
CA LEU A 128 7.93 7.46 4.17
C LEU A 128 8.93 6.62 3.41
N VAL A 129 8.95 6.67 2.07
CA VAL A 129 9.84 5.85 1.26
C VAL A 129 10.83 6.70 0.49
N ALA A 130 10.37 7.50 -0.48
CA ALA A 130 11.27 8.18 -1.40
C ALA A 130 12.19 9.19 -0.68
N HIS A 131 11.62 10.03 0.19
CA HIS A 131 12.40 11.00 0.98
C HIS A 131 13.38 10.31 1.95
N ARG A 132 12.94 9.23 2.61
CA ARG A 132 13.81 8.47 3.52
C ARG A 132 14.94 7.78 2.77
N PHE A 133 14.69 7.18 1.61
CA PHE A 133 15.75 6.62 0.79
C PHE A 133 16.73 7.68 0.31
N ALA A 134 16.22 8.78 -0.23
CA ALA A 134 17.05 9.90 -0.67
C ALA A 134 18.01 10.32 0.45
N HIS A 135 17.47 10.62 1.64
CA HIS A 135 18.25 11.10 2.79
C HIS A 135 19.13 10.05 3.47
N GLU A 136 18.62 8.83 3.72
CA GLU A 136 19.32 7.82 4.53
C GLU A 136 20.27 6.94 3.70
N LEU A 137 20.09 6.86 2.38
CA LEU A 137 20.97 6.12 1.48
C LEU A 137 21.90 7.04 0.66
N GLY A 138 21.66 8.37 0.67
CA GLY A 138 22.41 9.34 -0.12
C GLY A 138 22.25 9.14 -1.63
N VAL A 139 21.02 8.85 -2.06
CA VAL A 139 20.66 8.53 -3.45
C VAL A 139 19.75 9.59 -4.08
N GLU A 140 19.81 10.83 -3.59
CA GLU A 140 18.96 11.94 -4.03
C GLU A 140 18.99 12.15 -5.56
N GLU A 141 20.12 11.85 -6.19
CA GLU A 141 20.35 12.00 -7.64
C GLU A 141 20.21 10.69 -8.43
N GLU A 142 19.91 9.58 -7.75
CA GLU A 142 19.88 8.23 -8.31
C GLU A 142 18.55 7.50 -8.03
N ILE A 143 17.56 8.18 -7.45
CA ILE A 143 16.23 7.64 -7.15
C ILE A 143 15.23 8.05 -8.24
N TRP A 144 14.47 7.08 -8.75
CA TRP A 144 13.30 7.35 -9.59
C TRP A 144 12.02 7.02 -8.85
N PHE A 145 11.06 7.94 -8.96
CA PHE A 145 9.69 7.76 -8.49
C PHE A 145 8.76 7.75 -9.70
N LEU A 146 8.09 6.63 -9.95
CA LEU A 146 7.14 6.48 -11.04
C LEU A 146 5.74 6.28 -10.49
N GLU A 147 4.78 7.01 -11.04
CA GLU A 147 3.35 6.83 -10.79
C GLU A 147 2.67 6.27 -12.03
N TYR A 148 1.82 5.25 -11.83
CA TYR A 148 0.95 4.73 -12.87
C TYR A 148 -0.43 5.37 -12.73
N ASN A 149 -0.89 6.07 -13.78
CA ASN A 149 -2.00 7.00 -13.67
C ASN A 149 -3.41 6.37 -13.54
N LEU A 150 -3.62 5.12 -13.97
CA LEU A 150 -4.95 4.48 -13.99
C LEU A 150 -4.89 2.94 -13.79
N PRO A 151 -4.25 2.42 -12.73
CA PRO A 151 -4.22 0.98 -12.51
C PRO A 151 -5.59 0.49 -12.04
N GLN A 152 -6.00 -0.67 -12.56
CA GLN A 152 -7.17 -1.40 -12.08
C GLN A 152 -6.70 -2.70 -11.43
N LEU A 153 -7.20 -2.97 -10.24
CA LEU A 153 -6.85 -4.17 -9.48
C LEU A 153 -8.02 -5.16 -9.48
N SER A 154 -7.74 -6.39 -9.91
CA SER A 154 -8.65 -7.52 -9.76
C SER A 154 -8.00 -8.56 -8.85
N ILE A 155 -8.71 -8.96 -7.80
CA ILE A 155 -8.20 -9.86 -6.76
C ILE A 155 -8.88 -11.22 -6.93
N TRP A 156 -8.08 -12.28 -7.04
CA TRP A 156 -8.60 -13.63 -7.05
C TRP A 156 -8.87 -14.08 -5.61
N ARG A 157 -10.14 -14.29 -5.26
CA ARG A 157 -10.54 -14.79 -3.94
C ARG A 157 -11.12 -16.19 -4.04
N ARG A 158 -10.77 -17.01 -3.06
CA ARG A 158 -11.48 -18.27 -2.78
C ARG A 158 -12.78 -17.94 -2.06
N ASP A 159 -13.88 -18.59 -2.45
CA ASP A 159 -15.13 -18.47 -1.70
C ASP A 159 -14.98 -19.09 -0.30
N PRO A 160 -15.67 -18.54 0.71
CA PRO A 160 -15.70 -19.16 2.03
C PRO A 160 -16.22 -20.60 1.90
N PRO A 161 -15.69 -21.56 2.68
CA PRO A 161 -16.30 -22.88 2.73
C PRO A 161 -17.76 -22.75 3.21
N ASP A 162 -18.69 -23.43 2.53
CA ASP A 162 -20.11 -23.49 2.89
C ASP A 162 -20.28 -24.12 4.28
N ASN A 163 -20.17 -23.33 5.35
CA ASN A 163 -20.54 -23.76 6.69
C ASN A 163 -22.06 -23.55 6.87
N ALA A 164 -22.87 -24.32 6.16
CA ALA A 164 -24.32 -24.36 6.39
C ALA A 164 -24.96 -25.67 5.92
N THR A 165 -24.75 -26.77 6.65
CA THR A 165 -25.82 -27.75 6.96
C THR A 165 -25.36 -28.73 8.04
N GLU A 166 -25.27 -28.27 9.28
CA GLU A 166 -25.41 -29.15 10.44
C GLU A 166 -26.02 -28.31 11.56
N ASN A 167 -27.36 -28.19 11.56
CA ASN A 167 -28.22 -28.05 12.74
C ASN A 167 -29.67 -27.78 12.32
N ALA A 168 -30.37 -28.82 11.83
CA ALA A 168 -31.84 -28.82 11.77
C ALA A 168 -32.43 -30.24 11.68
N SER A 169 -32.03 -31.15 12.57
CA SER A 169 -32.78 -32.40 12.77
C SER A 169 -32.65 -32.92 14.21
N ASN A 170 -33.23 -32.20 15.17
CA ASN A 170 -33.84 -32.80 16.36
C ASN A 170 -34.56 -31.74 17.22
N ARG A 171 -35.65 -31.20 16.69
CA ARG A 171 -36.76 -30.73 17.52
C ARG A 171 -38.06 -31.17 16.87
N GLY A 172 -38.67 -32.22 17.41
CA GLY A 172 -40.03 -32.58 17.06
C GLY A 172 -40.41 -34.05 17.29
N GLY A 173 -40.85 -34.38 18.50
CA GLY A 173 -42.19 -34.98 18.65
C GLY A 173 -42.33 -36.41 19.17
N LYS A 174 -42.97 -36.50 20.36
CA LYS A 174 -43.94 -37.52 20.85
C LYS A 174 -43.35 -38.90 21.19
N SER A 175 -43.72 -39.57 22.28
CA SER A 175 -44.88 -39.49 23.19
C SER A 175 -44.49 -39.97 24.58
#